data_AF-A0A2H0Q7R4-F1
#
_entry.id   AF-A0A2H0Q7R4-F1
#
_cell.length_a   1.000
_cell.length_b   1.000
_cell.length_c   1.000
_cell.angle_alpha   90.00
_cell.angle_beta   90.00
_cell.angle_gamma   90.00
#
_symmetry.space_group_name_H-M   'P 1'
#
loop_
_entity.id
_entity.type
_entity.pdbx_description
1 polymer ?
#
loop_
_entity_poly.entity_id
_entity_poly.type
_entity_poly.pdbx_seq_one_letter_code
_entity_poly.pdbx_strand_id
1 'polypeptide(L)'
;MKKSKELISKTPSDIAEALGLTPAHAIEWELRKSVTKKIIEVVEKNSITVTKLAKESGTSRGRITRILKEDTDGISLDVLVRILGAAGQKIKLAYQKVA
;
A
#
# COMPACT_ATOMS: atom_id res chain seq x y z
N MET A 1 -38.55 -5.97 -2.98
CA MET A 1 -37.20 -5.61 -2.48
C MET A 1 -37.07 -4.09 -2.55
N LYS A 2 -36.74 -3.40 -1.45
CA LYS A 2 -36.44 -1.95 -1.50
C LYS A 2 -35.21 -1.77 -2.40
N LYS A 3 -35.26 -0.84 -3.37
CA LYS A 3 -34.09 -0.48 -4.18
C LYS A 3 -32.96 -0.05 -3.23
N SER A 4 -31.80 -0.69 -3.33
CA SER A 4 -30.60 -0.21 -2.64
C SER A 4 -30.23 1.14 -3.22
N LYS A 5 -29.93 2.12 -2.36
CA LYS A 5 -29.25 3.34 -2.80
C LYS A 5 -27.81 2.95 -3.14
N GLU A 6 -27.47 2.98 -4.41
CA GLU A 6 -26.08 2.83 -4.86
C GLU A 6 -25.34 4.14 -4.58
N LEU A 7 -24.23 4.05 -3.84
CA LEU A 7 -23.31 5.16 -3.59
C LEU A 7 -22.09 4.95 -4.47
N ILE A 8 -21.87 5.85 -5.43
CA ILE A 8 -20.69 5.82 -6.29
C ILE A 8 -19.60 6.67 -5.62
N SER A 9 -18.59 6.01 -5.09
CA SER A 9 -17.40 6.67 -4.50
C SER A 9 -16.31 6.83 -5.57
N LYS A 10 -15.66 8.00 -5.63
CA LYS A 10 -14.60 8.30 -6.60
C LYS A 10 -13.23 8.45 -5.95
N THR A 11 -13.19 8.74 -4.65
CA THR A 11 -11.96 8.92 -3.89
C THR A 11 -11.88 7.94 -2.70
N PRO A 12 -10.67 7.64 -2.19
CA PRO A 12 -10.53 6.89 -0.94
C PRO A 12 -11.24 7.55 0.24
N SER A 13 -11.33 8.89 0.25
CA SER A 13 -12.07 9.64 1.26
C SER A 13 -13.58 9.39 1.19
N ASP A 14 -14.15 9.37 -0.03
CA ASP A 14 -15.57 9.06 -0.24
C ASP A 14 -15.90 7.65 0.27
N ILE A 15 -14.98 6.69 0.02
CA ILE A 15 -15.12 5.30 0.49
C ILE A 15 -15.07 5.25 2.02
N ALA A 16 -14.10 5.94 2.64
CA ALA A 16 -13.98 5.98 4.08
C ALA A 16 -15.24 6.56 4.74
N GLU A 17 -15.76 7.67 4.21
CA GLU A 17 -17.01 8.30 4.67
C GLU A 17 -18.21 7.35 4.52
N ALA A 18 -18.36 6.72 3.34
CA ALA A 18 -19.44 5.78 3.08
C ALA A 18 -19.41 4.55 4.02
N LEU A 19 -18.24 4.17 4.52
CA LEU A 19 -18.03 3.09 5.48
C LEU A 19 -18.06 3.55 6.94
N GLY A 20 -18.27 4.84 7.22
CA GLY A 20 -18.26 5.39 8.58
C GLY A 20 -16.87 5.41 9.23
N LEU A 21 -15.82 5.42 8.42
CA LEU A 21 -14.43 5.45 8.85
C LEU A 21 -13.91 6.89 8.95
N THR A 22 -12.84 7.07 9.72
CA THR A 22 -12.18 8.37 9.85
C THR A 22 -11.32 8.69 8.62
N PRO A 23 -11.04 9.99 8.33
CA PRO A 23 -10.11 10.39 7.27
C PRO A 23 -8.73 9.73 7.35
N ALA A 24 -8.31 9.33 8.56
CA ALA A 24 -7.06 8.61 8.79
C ALA A 24 -6.98 7.28 7.99
N HIS A 25 -8.11 6.60 7.76
CA HIS A 25 -8.14 5.38 6.95
C HIS A 25 -7.85 5.67 5.49
N ALA A 26 -8.48 6.71 4.92
CA ALA A 26 -8.23 7.12 3.54
C ALA A 26 -6.76 7.50 3.32
N ILE A 27 -6.17 8.26 4.25
CA ILE A 27 -4.75 8.64 4.22
C ILE A 27 -3.84 7.40 4.25
N GLU A 28 -4.16 6.42 5.10
CA GLU A 28 -3.43 5.16 5.18
C GLU A 28 -3.52 4.38 3.88
N TRP A 29 -4.72 4.25 3.30
CA TRP A 29 -4.93 3.54 2.04
C TRP A 29 -4.18 4.16 0.87
N GLU A 30 -4.18 5.48 0.77
CA GLU A 30 -3.44 6.22 -0.25
C GLU A 30 -1.94 6.00 -0.13
N LEU A 31 -1.39 6.15 1.08
CA LEU A 31 0.03 5.91 1.33
C LEU A 31 0.41 4.46 1.03
N ARG A 32 -0.38 3.50 1.53
CA ARG A 32 -0.20 2.06 1.28
C ARG A 32 -0.18 1.75 -0.21
N LYS A 33 -1.17 2.25 -0.97
CA LYS A 33 -1.26 2.01 -2.42
C LYS A 33 -0.08 2.63 -3.16
N SER A 34 0.31 3.84 -2.78
CA SER A 34 1.48 4.55 -3.34
C SER A 34 2.78 3.77 -3.14
N VAL A 35 3.07 3.37 -1.90
CA VAL A 35 4.28 2.58 -1.58
C VAL A 35 4.24 1.22 -2.30
N THR A 36 3.10 0.54 -2.30
CA THR A 36 2.95 -0.78 -2.95
C THR A 36 3.20 -0.73 -4.45
N LYS A 37 2.59 0.26 -5.15
CA LYS A 37 2.84 0.47 -6.58
C LYS A 37 4.31 0.72 -6.85
N LYS A 38 4.97 1.52 -6.01
CA LYS A 38 6.40 1.81 -6.19
C LYS A 38 7.28 0.59 -5.99
N ILE A 39 6.96 -0.27 -5.02
CA ILE A 39 7.64 -1.57 -4.84
C ILE A 39 7.52 -2.40 -6.12
N ILE A 40 6.30 -2.59 -6.64
CA ILE A 40 6.05 -3.40 -7.84
C ILE A 40 6.85 -2.86 -9.03
N GLU A 41 6.73 -1.56 -9.32
CA GLU A 41 7.43 -0.89 -10.41
C GLU A 41 8.96 -1.13 -10.36
N VAL A 42 9.57 -0.98 -9.19
CA VAL A 42 11.02 -1.08 -9.00
C VAL A 42 11.49 -2.53 -9.09
N VAL A 43 10.71 -3.47 -8.55
CA VAL A 43 11.01 -4.90 -8.61
C VAL A 43 10.97 -5.40 -10.06
N GLU A 44 9.96 -4.98 -10.82
CA GLU A 44 9.83 -5.31 -12.25
C GLU A 44 10.98 -4.69 -13.06
N LYS A 45 11.22 -3.38 -12.90
CA LYS A 45 12.25 -2.66 -13.66
C LYS A 45 13.67 -3.19 -13.43
N ASN A 46 13.99 -3.59 -12.21
CA ASN A 46 15.34 -4.03 -11.83
C ASN A 46 15.48 -5.56 -11.74
N SER A 47 14.44 -6.32 -12.10
CA SER A 47 14.41 -7.79 -12.03
C SER A 47 14.89 -8.34 -10.67
N ILE A 48 14.47 -7.70 -9.58
CA ILE A 48 14.90 -8.09 -8.22
C ILE A 48 14.19 -9.37 -7.82
N THR A 49 14.94 -10.37 -7.35
CA THR A 49 14.34 -11.64 -6.94
C THR A 49 13.60 -11.50 -5.61
N VAL A 50 12.48 -12.23 -5.49
CA VAL A 50 11.70 -12.34 -4.25
C VAL A 50 12.56 -12.80 -3.07
N THR A 51 13.50 -13.72 -3.31
CA THR A 51 14.42 -14.23 -2.30
C THR A 51 15.34 -13.15 -1.75
N LYS A 52 15.92 -12.32 -2.63
CA LYS A 52 16.79 -11.21 -2.24
C LYS A 52 16.01 -10.20 -1.39
N LEU A 53 14.85 -9.77 -1.88
CA LEU A 53 13.97 -8.85 -1.17
C LEU A 53 13.57 -9.35 0.20
N ALA A 54 13.15 -10.60 0.32
CA ALA A 54 12.78 -11.21 1.59
C ALA A 54 13.94 -11.15 2.60
N LYS A 55 15.15 -11.52 2.17
CA LYS A 55 16.36 -11.50 2.99
C LYS A 55 16.70 -10.07 3.46
N GLU A 56 16.74 -9.12 2.53
CA GLU A 56 17.19 -7.74 2.82
C GLU A 56 16.16 -6.92 3.61
N SER A 57 14.87 -7.19 3.41
CA SER A 57 13.79 -6.49 4.13
C SER A 57 13.40 -7.14 5.46
N GLY A 58 13.91 -8.35 5.75
CA GLY A 58 13.60 -9.08 6.98
C GLY A 58 12.14 -9.53 7.05
N THR A 59 11.61 -10.08 5.96
CA THR A 59 10.27 -10.69 5.91
C THR A 59 10.26 -11.99 5.11
N SER A 60 9.16 -12.73 5.13
CA SER A 60 9.02 -13.99 4.39
C SER A 60 8.85 -13.77 2.89
N ARG A 61 9.33 -14.74 2.08
CA ARG A 61 9.09 -14.78 0.62
C ARG A 61 7.60 -14.74 0.28
N GLY A 62 6.77 -15.46 1.04
CA GLY A 62 5.32 -15.47 0.84
C GLY A 62 4.69 -14.08 1.01
N ARG A 63 5.16 -13.30 2.00
CA ARG A 63 4.70 -11.92 2.19
C ARG A 63 5.11 -11.01 1.04
N ILE A 64 6.34 -11.15 0.52
CA ILE A 64 6.78 -10.43 -0.69
C ILE A 64 5.89 -10.78 -1.89
N THR A 65 5.62 -12.07 -2.12
CA THR A 65 4.76 -12.51 -3.23
C THR A 65 3.35 -11.92 -3.13
N ARG A 66 2.76 -11.85 -1.94
CA ARG A 66 1.45 -11.21 -1.73
C ARG A 66 1.48 -9.72 -2.12
N ILE A 67 2.49 -8.99 -1.66
CA ILE A 67 2.68 -7.56 -1.98
C ILE A 67 2.81 -7.34 -3.49
N LEU A 68 3.59 -8.18 -4.19
CA LEU A 68 3.74 -8.11 -5.65
C LEU A 68 2.45 -8.42 -6.42
N LYS A 69 1.47 -9.05 -5.77
CA LYS A 69 0.11 -9.29 -6.29
C LYS A 69 -0.90 -8.24 -5.81
N GLU A 70 -0.41 -7.11 -5.28
CA GLU A 70 -1.21 -6.04 -4.64
C GLU A 70 -2.00 -6.46 -3.39
N ASP A 71 -1.79 -7.68 -2.89
CA ASP A 71 -2.38 -8.16 -1.65
C ASP A 71 -1.51 -7.71 -0.47
N THR A 72 -1.93 -6.61 0.15
CA THR A 72 -1.24 -6.01 1.30
C THR A 72 -2.03 -6.12 2.60
N ASP A 73 -3.10 -6.91 2.61
CA ASP A 73 -3.94 -7.07 3.78
C ASP A 73 -3.18 -7.75 4.94
N GLY A 74 -3.33 -7.19 6.13
CA GLY A 74 -2.57 -7.59 7.32
C GLY A 74 -1.06 -7.33 7.26
N ILE A 75 -0.58 -6.58 6.26
CA ILE A 75 0.82 -6.16 6.15
C ILE A 75 0.93 -4.71 6.61
N SER A 76 1.79 -4.45 7.59
CA SER A 76 1.98 -3.10 8.12
C SER A 76 2.77 -2.20 7.16
N LEU A 77 2.58 -0.88 7.28
CA LEU A 77 3.31 0.10 6.47
C LEU A 77 4.83 0.02 6.70
N ASP A 78 5.31 -0.27 7.91
CA ASP A 78 6.76 -0.40 8.17
C ASP A 78 7.40 -1.53 7.35
N VAL A 79 6.67 -2.64 7.13
CA VAL A 79 7.13 -3.75 6.29
C VAL A 79 7.24 -3.27 4.85
N LEU A 80 6.23 -2.56 4.33
CA LEU A 80 6.26 -2.01 2.98
C LEU A 80 7.44 -1.03 2.80
N VAL A 81 7.69 -0.16 3.78
CA VAL A 81 8.81 0.79 3.74
C VAL A 81 10.16 0.07 3.76
N ARG A 82 10.34 -0.96 4.60
CA ARG A 82 11.57 -1.78 4.60
C ARG A 82 11.81 -2.49 3.27
N ILE A 83 10.75 -2.99 2.65
CA ILE A 83 10.81 -3.65 1.33
C ILE A 83 11.21 -2.65 0.24
N LEU A 84 10.62 -1.44 0.26
CA LEU A 84 10.99 -0.38 -0.67
C LEU A 84 12.46 0.04 -0.50
N GLY A 85 12.94 0.12 0.75
CA GLY A 85 14.35 0.34 1.08
C GLY A 85 15.27 -0.76 0.55
N ALA A 86 14.90 -2.03 0.76
CA ALA A 86 15.62 -3.19 0.21
C ALA A 86 15.63 -3.22 -1.32
N ALA A 87 14.60 -2.67 -1.97
CA ALA A 87 14.57 -2.46 -3.41
C ALA A 87 15.46 -1.29 -3.89
N GLY A 88 16.20 -0.64 -2.98
CA GLY A 88 17.15 0.43 -3.30
C GLY A 88 16.49 1.81 -3.43
N GLN A 89 15.31 2.01 -2.84
CA GLN A 89 14.58 3.29 -2.92
C GLN A 89 14.51 3.99 -1.57
N LYS A 90 14.41 5.32 -1.61
CA LYS A 90 14.22 6.16 -0.43
C LYS A 90 12.88 6.90 -0.52
N ILE A 91 12.16 6.99 0.59
CA ILE A 91 10.96 7.82 0.71
C ILE A 91 11.37 9.24 1.11
N LYS A 92 10.82 10.23 0.40
CA LYS A 92 10.84 11.64 0.82
C LYS A 92 9.41 12.03 1.22
N LEU A 93 9.20 12.39 2.48
CA LEU A 93 7.91 12.79 3.01
C LEU A 93 7.74 14.31 2.95
N ALA A 94 6.52 14.74 2.68
CA ALA A 94 6.04 16.10 2.85
C ALA A 94 4.70 16.02 3.61
N TYR A 95 4.45 16.99 4.49
CA TYR A 95 3.29 16.99 5.38
C TYR A 95 2.35 18.12 5.02
N GLN A 96 1.04 17.85 5.08
CA GLN A 96 -0.03 18.82 4.85
C GLN A 96 -1.06 18.70 5.97
N LYS A 97 -1.78 19.79 6.22
CA LYS A 97 -2.85 19.80 7.22
C LYS A 97 -4.04 18.99 6.69
N VAL A 98 -4.51 18.03 7.48
CA VAL A 98 -5.78 17.34 7.25
C VAL A 98 -6.88 18.31 7.67
N ALA A 99 -7.76 18.67 6.73
CA ALA A 99 -8.87 19.59 6.93
C ALA A 99 -10.01 18.93 7.71
#